data_AF-A0A958G8X5-F1
#
_entry.id   AF-A0A958G8X5-F1
#
_cell.length_a   1.000
_cell.length_b   1.000
_cell.length_c   1.000
_cell.angle_alpha   90.00
_cell.angle_beta   90.00
_cell.angle_gamma   90.00
#
_symmetry.space_group_name_H-M   'P 1'
#
loop_
_entity.id
_entity.type
_entity.pdbx_description
1 polymer ?
#
loop_
_entity_poly.entity_id
_entity_poly.type
_entity_poly.pdbx_seq_one_letter_code
_entity_poly.pdbx_strand_id
1 'polypeptide(L)'
;MERQIIPLFPLDVVLFPQMPLPLHIFEPRYREMIGECLESQKPFGVLFAGEGRLHSVGCTADIMEVLKRYEDGRMDILTRGSRRFLV
;
A
#
# COMPACT_ATOMS: atom_id res chain seq x y z
N MET A 1 -15.20 11.66 12.37
CA MET A 1 -14.26 10.80 11.61
C MET A 1 -14.34 11.25 10.16
N GLU A 2 -13.23 11.70 9.59
CA GLU A 2 -13.21 12.18 8.21
C GLU A 2 -13.21 11.01 7.22
N ARG A 3 -14.08 11.08 6.22
CA ARG A 3 -14.15 10.09 5.16
C ARG A 3 -13.13 10.47 4.10
N GLN A 4 -12.12 9.62 3.90
CA GLN A 4 -11.08 9.83 2.91
C GLN A 4 -11.15 8.72 1.85
N ILE A 5 -11.06 9.10 0.58
CA ILE A 5 -10.87 8.16 -0.52
C ILE A 5 -9.36 7.86 -0.60
N ILE A 6 -9.00 6.59 -0.45
CA ILE A 6 -7.63 6.10 -0.61
C ILE A 6 -7.63 4.88 -1.54
N PRO A 7 -6.56 4.69 -2.33
CA PRO A 7 -6.41 3.47 -3.10
C PRO A 7 -6.16 2.27 -2.17
N LEU A 8 -6.55 1.07 -2.60
CA LEU A 8 -6.45 -0.16 -1.83
C LEU A 8 -5.51 -1.14 -2.53
N PHE A 9 -4.64 -1.77 -1.74
CA PHE A 9 -3.73 -2.81 -2.16
C PHE A 9 -4.04 -4.11 -1.38
N PRO A 10 -4.76 -5.05 -2.01
CA PRO A 10 -5.01 -6.37 -1.45
C PRO A 10 -3.73 -7.20 -1.37
N LEU A 11 -3.43 -7.79 -0.20
CA LEU A 11 -2.29 -8.68 0.01
C LEU A 11 -2.67 -9.86 0.92
N ASP A 12 -1.96 -10.96 0.83
CA ASP A 12 -2.06 -12.10 1.76
C ASP A 12 -1.27 -11.87 3.07
N VAL A 13 -1.13 -10.61 3.49
CA VAL A 13 -0.46 -10.22 4.73
C VAL A 13 -1.27 -9.17 5.47
N VAL A 14 -1.18 -9.18 6.81
CA VAL A 14 -1.74 -8.15 7.67
C VAL A 14 -0.65 -7.13 8.01
N LEU A 15 -0.89 -5.86 7.68
CA LEU A 15 -0.03 -4.76 8.08
C LEU A 15 -0.52 -4.16 9.41
N PHE A 16 0.35 -4.11 10.41
CA PHE A 16 0.08 -3.43 11.68
C PHE A 16 0.66 -1.99 11.67
N PRO A 17 0.07 -1.06 12.43
CA PRO A 17 0.68 0.25 12.69
C PRO A 17 2.14 0.12 13.13
N GLN A 18 2.97 1.05 12.67
CA GLN A 18 4.41 1.16 12.92
C GLN A 18 5.27 0.03 12.34
N MET A 19 4.69 -1.04 11.79
CA MET A 19 5.47 -2.13 11.21
C MET A 19 5.95 -1.79 9.80
N PRO A 20 7.21 -2.14 9.45
CA PRO A 20 7.69 -2.01 8.09
C PRO A 20 7.07 -3.07 7.19
N LEU A 21 6.81 -2.72 5.93
CA LEU A 21 6.40 -3.66 4.89
C LEU A 21 7.13 -3.31 3.59
N PRO A 22 8.21 -4.03 3.25
CA PRO A 22 8.85 -3.92 1.95
C PRO A 22 7.97 -4.56 0.88
N LEU A 23 7.85 -3.91 -0.28
CA LEU A 23 7.01 -4.37 -1.39
C LEU A 23 7.78 -4.28 -2.71
N HIS A 24 7.66 -5.34 -3.52
CA HIS A 24 8.06 -5.33 -4.93
C HIS A 24 6.81 -5.04 -5.78
N ILE A 25 6.79 -3.90 -6.46
CA ILE A 25 5.66 -3.44 -7.27
C ILE A 25 5.95 -3.73 -8.73
N PHE A 26 5.29 -4.75 -9.27
CA PHE A 26 5.51 -5.19 -10.65
C PHE A 26 4.27 -5.10 -11.54
N GLU A 27 3.07 -5.27 -10.99
CA GLU A 27 1.83 -5.16 -11.77
C GLU A 27 1.59 -3.72 -12.25
N PRO A 28 1.29 -3.49 -13.55
CA PRO A 28 1.10 -2.15 -14.11
C PRO A 28 0.13 -1.26 -13.32
N ARG A 29 -1.03 -1.79 -12.92
CA ARG A 29 -2.04 -1.05 -12.14
C ARG A 29 -1.52 -0.53 -10.80
N TYR A 30 -0.66 -1.30 -10.11
CA TYR A 30 -0.10 -0.88 -8.83
C TYR A 30 1.09 0.05 -9.02
N ARG A 31 1.81 -0.04 -10.14
CA ARG A 31 2.86 0.93 -10.49
C ARG A 31 2.28 2.34 -10.67
N GLU A 32 1.16 2.44 -11.38
CA GLU A 32 0.43 3.71 -11.54
C GLU A 32 -0.09 4.23 -10.20
N MET A 33 -0.81 3.39 -9.45
CA MET A 33 -1.31 3.72 -8.11
C MET A 33 -0.22 4.21 -7.15
N ILE A 34 0.94 3.53 -7.10
CA ILE A 34 2.06 3.92 -6.24
C ILE A 34 2.73 5.19 -6.76
N GLY A 35 2.79 5.40 -8.08
CA GLY A 35 3.22 6.66 -8.68
C GLY A 35 2.40 7.85 -8.17
N GLU A 36 1.07 7.75 -8.22
CA GLU A 36 0.17 8.79 -7.71
C GLU A 36 0.33 9.01 -6.19
N CYS A 37 0.51 7.94 -5.41
CA CYS A 37 0.75 8.04 -3.97
C CYS A 37 2.05 8.78 -3.66
N LEU A 38 3.12 8.52 -4.41
CA LEU A 38 4.40 9.19 -4.28
C LEU A 38 4.31 10.68 -4.64
N GLU A 39 3.65 11.01 -5.76
CA GLU A 39 3.47 12.39 -6.22
C GLU A 39 2.60 13.22 -5.27
N SER A 40 1.51 12.63 -4.77
CA SER A 40 0.58 13.31 -3.88
C SER A 40 0.95 13.23 -2.39
N GLN A 41 2.00 12.49 -2.05
CA GLN A 41 2.42 12.17 -0.68
C GLN A 41 1.27 11.63 0.19
N LYS A 42 0.40 10.80 -0.41
CA LYS A 42 -0.74 10.18 0.27
C LYS A 42 -0.48 8.70 0.52
N PRO A 43 -1.00 8.16 1.64
CA PRO A 43 -0.96 6.73 1.87
C PRO A 43 -1.93 5.98 0.98
N PHE A 44 -1.68 4.69 0.82
CA PHE A 44 -2.64 3.71 0.33
C PHE A 44 -3.07 2.79 1.47
N GLY A 45 -4.17 2.05 1.30
CA GLY A 45 -4.65 1.08 2.27
C GLY A 45 -4.19 -0.34 1.93
N VAL A 46 -3.65 -1.07 2.90
CA VAL A 46 -3.41 -2.51 2.79
C VAL A 46 -4.60 -3.26 3.38
N LEU A 47 -5.18 -4.16 2.60
CA LEU A 47 -6.25 -5.06 3.03
C LEU A 47 -5.80 -6.51 2.92
N PHE A 48 -6.15 -7.30 3.94
CA PHE A 48 -5.93 -8.74 3.89
C PHE A 48 -6.89 -9.38 2.88
N ALA A 49 -6.34 -10.19 1.98
CA ALA A 49 -7.04 -10.87 0.89
C ALA A 49 -7.04 -12.40 1.04
N GLY A 50 -7.01 -12.90 2.29
CA GLY A 50 -6.96 -14.33 2.57
C GLY A 50 -8.17 -15.11 2.05
N GLU A 51 -7.92 -16.34 1.60
CA GLU A 51 -8.96 -17.27 1.12
C GLU A 51 -9.82 -16.71 -0.03
N GLY A 52 -9.27 -15.79 -0.82
CA GLY A 52 -9.98 -15.15 -1.93
C GLY A 52 -11.05 -14.15 -1.48
N ARG A 53 -11.01 -13.69 -0.22
CA ARG A 53 -11.95 -12.70 0.33
C ARG A 53 -11.21 -11.47 0.82
N LEU A 54 -11.73 -10.30 0.43
CA LEU A 54 -11.30 -9.03 0.98
C LEU A 54 -11.94 -8.80 2.35
N HIS A 55 -11.11 -8.58 3.35
CA HIS A 55 -11.56 -8.20 4.68
C HIS A 55 -11.92 -6.70 4.73
N SER A 56 -12.79 -6.30 5.66
CA SER A 56 -13.24 -4.90 5.81
C SER A 56 -12.33 -4.05 6.69
N VAL A 57 -11.34 -4.65 7.36
CA VAL A 57 -10.40 -3.94 8.24
C VAL A 57 -9.02 -3.95 7.59
N GLY A 58 -8.42 -2.76 7.49
CA GLY A 58 -7.09 -2.57 6.91
C GLY A 58 -6.22 -1.62 7.70
N CYS A 59 -5.01 -1.41 7.20
CA CYS A 59 -4.05 -0.44 7.72
C CYS A 59 -3.52 0.42 6.58
N THR A 60 -3.46 1.73 6.77
CA THR A 60 -2.81 2.61 5.80
C THR A 60 -1.30 2.38 5.83
N ALA A 61 -0.68 2.39 4.65
CA ALA A 61 0.75 2.29 4.45
C ALA A 61 1.29 3.64 3.94
N ASP A 62 2.19 4.24 4.72
CA ASP A 62 2.98 5.40 4.28
C ASP A 62 4.21 4.90 3.53
N ILE A 63 4.50 5.45 2.35
CA ILE A 63 5.71 5.12 1.60
C ILE A 63 6.87 5.88 2.24
N MET A 64 7.82 5.13 2.80
CA MET A 64 8.98 5.69 3.49
C MET A 64 10.11 5.98 2.52
N GLU A 65 10.37 5.05 1.60
CA GLU A 65 11.49 5.13 0.67
C GLU A 65 11.21 4.31 -0.58
N VAL A 66 11.69 4.80 -1.74
CA VAL A 66 11.81 3.99 -2.95
C VAL A 66 13.22 3.41 -2.97
N LEU A 67 13.35 2.14 -2.62
CA LEU A 67 14.63 1.44 -2.50
C LEU A 67 15.28 1.23 -3.87
N LYS A 68 14.45 0.97 -4.90
CA LYS A 68 14.94 0.72 -6.26
C LYS A 68 13.88 1.07 -7.30
N ARG A 69 14.33 1.65 -8.41
CA ARG A 69 13.55 1.77 -9.65
C ARG A 69 14.23 0.96 -10.75
N TYR A 70 13.44 0.20 -11.50
CA TYR A 70 13.89 -0.60 -12.62
C TYR A 70 13.59 0.13 -13.93
N GLU A 71 14.34 -0.18 -14.99
CA GLU A 71 14.18 0.44 -16.32
C GLU A 71 12.80 0.19 -16.94
N ASP A 72 12.20 -0.97 -16.63
CA ASP A 72 10.85 -1.32 -17.06
C ASP A 72 9.75 -0.66 -16.21
N GLY A 73 10.13 0.14 -15.21
CA GLY A 73 9.29 0.89 -14.29
C GLY A 73 8.71 0.10 -13.12
N ARG A 74 9.16 -1.14 -12.88
CA ARG A 74 8.98 -1.79 -11.58
C ARG A 74 9.70 -1.00 -10.48
N MET A 75 9.31 -1.21 -9.23
CA MET A 75 9.97 -0.58 -8.09
C MET A 75 9.94 -1.43 -6.84
N ASP A 76 10.99 -1.31 -6.03
CA ASP A 76 11.00 -1.77 -4.65
C ASP A 76 10.75 -0.57 -3.74
N ILE A 77 9.79 -0.69 -2.84
CA ILE A 77 9.44 0.37 -1.89
C ILE A 77 9.48 -0.17 -0.47
N LEU A 78 9.90 0.67 0.47
CA LEU A 78 9.72 0.44 1.90
C LEU A 78 8.51 1.25 2.35
N THR A 79 7.57 0.58 3.00
CA THR A 79 6.40 1.23 3.61
C THR A 79 6.37 1.02 5.11
N ARG A 80 5.60 1.83 5.82
CA ARG A 80 5.31 1.66 7.24
C ARG A 80 3.81 1.78 7.47
N GLY A 81 3.25 0.84 8.24
CA GLY A 81 1.87 0.92 8.68
C GLY A 81 1.62 2.13 9.57
N SER A 82 0.45 2.75 9.47
CA SER A 82 0.17 4.02 10.16
C SER A 82 -1.12 3.94 10.98
N ARG A 83 -2.29 3.91 10.34
CA ARG A 83 -3.58 3.84 11.04
C ARG A 83 -4.48 2.75 10.50
N ARG A 84 -5.25 2.12 11.39
CA ARG A 84 -6.33 1.20 11.02
C ARG A 84 -7.48 1.96 10.37
N PHE A 85 -8.11 1.36 9.37
CA PHE A 85 -9.36 1.85 8.78
C PHE A 85 -10.39 0.73 8.61
N LEU A 86 -11.63 1.13 8.30
CA LEU A 86 -12.74 0.23 7.94
C LEU A 86 -13.26 0.65 6.55
N VAL A 87 -13.64 -0.32 5.72
CA VAL A 87 -14.28 -0.13 4.41
C VAL A 87 -15.80 -0.16 4.54
#